data_AF-A0A9P1HBH0-F1
#
_entry.id   AF-A0A9P1HBH0-F1
#
_cell.length_a   1.000
_cell.length_b   1.000
_cell.length_c   1.000
_cell.angle_alpha   90.00
_cell.angle_beta   90.00
_cell.angle_gamma   90.00
#
_symmetry.space_group_name_H-M   'P 1'
#
loop_
_entity.id
_entity.type
_entity.pdbx_description
1 polymer ?
#
loop_
_entity_poly.entity_id
_entity_poly.type
_entity_poly.pdbx_seq_one_letter_code
_entity_poly.pdbx_strand_id
1 'polypeptide(L)'
;MGFLQNGRGLASYLVMPNTFQARRFIVLGSMVSLLLLIALWNQFSVDGPTRPAGTRLAQGPSTPTGKRPNPFTNPLDEVRQTPASIRQDPLCSFHPDTSKIAVVMKTGATESFARLPTQFMTTLRCIPDYLVFSDRKETIAGIQVMDTLDAVLPKAMEGNADFDLYRVQASCAIDQGPCTSALDRAEMGWNLDKYKNIHMAEKTWKMLPDKDCVALLGDIAFAHGGSGYLMSRAAMKDLIGGHPGLANRYDEDMHNYCCGDAVFAKAVRDTIDVNVTGVWPTINGEKPFTLPYGDSHWCHPIATMHHMSPEEISTFWEFETQFYADEAAEASRKDADKFVPSPSSPRISIENSSPPDFFPGATTGTT
;
A
#
# COMPACT_ATOMS: atom_id res chain seq x y z
N MET A 1 -83.69 30.02 -30.46
CA MET A 1 -84.30 29.83 -29.12
C MET A 1 -83.30 30.26 -28.07
N GLY A 2 -83.73 30.62 -26.86
CA GLY A 2 -82.86 30.85 -25.70
C GLY A 2 -82.27 32.26 -25.59
N PHE A 3 -82.72 33.00 -24.59
CA PHE A 3 -82.09 34.21 -24.06
C PHE A 3 -81.28 33.87 -22.79
N LEU A 4 -80.71 34.90 -22.14
CA LEU A 4 -80.15 34.93 -20.76
C LEU A 4 -78.65 34.58 -20.59
N GLN A 5 -77.87 35.28 -19.74
CA GLN A 5 -77.95 36.69 -19.31
C GLN A 5 -76.62 37.18 -18.67
N ASN A 6 -76.36 38.49 -18.75
CA ASN A 6 -75.61 39.38 -17.85
C ASN A 6 -74.43 38.88 -16.98
N GLY A 7 -73.28 39.56 -17.15
CA GLY A 7 -72.25 39.74 -16.11
C GLY A 7 -71.35 40.93 -16.45
N ARG A 8 -71.61 42.12 -15.88
CA ARG A 8 -70.86 43.36 -16.16
C ARG A 8 -70.03 43.84 -14.95
N GLY A 9 -68.77 44.16 -15.20
CA GLY A 9 -67.91 45.06 -14.42
C GLY A 9 -66.78 45.53 -15.35
N LEU A 10 -66.73 46.79 -15.77
CA LEU A 10 -66.12 47.91 -15.02
C LEU A 10 -64.66 47.63 -14.61
N ALA A 11 -63.62 48.35 -15.03
CA ALA A 11 -63.29 49.23 -16.16
C ALA A 11 -62.02 50.00 -15.75
N SER A 12 -61.12 50.28 -16.71
CA SER A 12 -60.05 51.30 -16.64
C SER A 12 -58.83 51.05 -15.75
N TYR A 13 -57.68 51.58 -16.21
CA TYR A 13 -56.36 51.64 -15.56
C TYR A 13 -55.69 50.25 -15.34
N LEU A 14 -54.51 49.93 -15.87
CA LEU A 14 -53.31 50.78 -16.04
C LEU A 14 -52.54 50.51 -17.35
N VAL A 15 -51.88 51.56 -17.84
CA VAL A 15 -50.85 51.51 -18.91
C VAL A 15 -49.58 50.83 -18.37
N MET A 16 -48.91 50.01 -19.18
CA MET A 16 -47.57 49.48 -18.87
C MET A 16 -46.50 50.60 -18.83
N PRO A 17 -45.80 50.83 -17.70
CA PRO A 17 -44.64 51.72 -17.66
C PRO A 17 -43.35 50.96 -17.99
N ASN A 18 -42.37 51.64 -18.59
CA ASN A 18 -41.11 51.05 -19.09
C ASN A 18 -40.39 50.14 -18.08
N THR A 19 -39.97 48.97 -18.56
CA THR A 19 -39.37 47.84 -17.80
C THR A 19 -38.00 48.12 -17.16
N PHE A 20 -37.50 49.35 -17.24
CA PHE A 20 -36.17 49.74 -16.74
C PHE A 20 -36.15 50.05 -15.23
N GLN A 21 -37.21 50.69 -14.69
CA GLN A 21 -37.25 51.04 -13.27
C GLN A 21 -37.48 49.80 -12.38
N ALA A 22 -38.38 48.89 -12.77
CA ALA A 22 -38.63 47.65 -12.03
C ALA A 22 -37.34 46.82 -11.84
N ARG A 23 -36.50 46.74 -12.90
CA ARG A 23 -35.19 46.07 -12.82
C ARG A 23 -34.23 46.75 -11.84
N ARG A 24 -34.21 48.08 -11.75
CA ARG A 24 -33.41 48.81 -10.74
C ARG A 24 -33.85 48.51 -9.31
N PHE A 25 -35.16 48.46 -9.03
CA PHE A 25 -35.65 48.10 -7.69
C PHE A 25 -35.30 46.67 -7.28
N ILE A 26 -35.37 45.70 -8.21
CA ILE A 26 -34.96 44.31 -7.95
C ILE A 26 -33.46 44.23 -7.62
N VAL A 27 -32.60 44.88 -8.41
CA VAL A 27 -31.14 44.89 -8.17
C VAL A 27 -30.77 45.60 -6.86
N LEU A 28 -31.38 46.76 -6.56
CA LEU A 28 -31.14 47.45 -5.29
C LEU A 28 -31.63 46.62 -4.09
N GLY A 29 -32.78 45.97 -4.20
CA GLY A 29 -33.30 45.06 -3.18
C GLY A 29 -32.36 43.88 -2.92
N SER A 30 -31.82 43.24 -3.96
CA SER A 30 -30.88 42.12 -3.78
C SER A 30 -29.56 42.55 -3.14
N MET A 31 -29.03 43.73 -3.47
CA MET A 31 -27.83 44.27 -2.82
C MET A 31 -28.06 44.62 -1.34
N VAL A 32 -29.22 45.20 -0.99
CA VAL A 32 -29.58 45.48 0.41
C VAL A 32 -29.74 44.17 1.20
N SER A 33 -30.39 43.15 0.65
CA SER A 33 -30.48 41.83 1.28
C SER A 33 -29.12 41.18 1.49
N LEU A 34 -28.20 41.27 0.52
CA LEU A 34 -26.84 40.72 0.65
C LEU A 34 -26.05 41.44 1.75
N LEU A 35 -26.13 42.78 1.83
CA LEU A 35 -25.48 43.57 2.87
C LEU A 35 -26.06 43.27 4.27
N LEU A 36 -27.36 43.05 4.39
CA LEU A 36 -28.00 42.63 5.64
C LEU A 36 -27.56 41.22 6.07
N LEU A 37 -27.41 40.28 5.13
CA LEU A 37 -26.90 38.94 5.42
C LEU A 37 -25.43 38.97 5.88
N ILE A 38 -24.58 39.81 5.26
CA ILE A 38 -23.18 40.01 5.70
C ILE A 38 -23.14 40.67 7.09
N ALA A 39 -24.00 41.65 7.37
CA ALA A 39 -24.09 42.27 8.69
C ALA A 39 -24.55 41.28 9.78
N LEU A 40 -25.53 40.41 9.48
CA LEU A 40 -25.97 39.34 10.37
C LEU A 40 -24.87 38.29 10.60
N TRP A 41 -24.14 37.89 9.55
CA TRP A 41 -23.01 36.97 9.67
C TRP A 41 -21.90 37.52 10.58
N ASN A 42 -21.60 38.81 10.47
CA ASN A 42 -20.62 39.48 11.34
C ASN A 42 -21.11 39.65 12.79
N GLN A 43 -22.43 39.62 13.05
CA GLN A 43 -22.98 39.57 14.42
C GLN A 43 -23.10 38.15 14.98
N PHE A 44 -23.15 37.12 14.13
CA PHE A 44 -23.14 35.70 14.52
C PHE A 44 -21.75 35.04 14.44
N SER A 45 -20.70 35.85 14.23
CA SER A 45 -19.31 35.40 14.36
C SER A 45 -19.00 35.15 15.83
N VAL A 46 -19.15 33.89 16.25
CA VAL A 46 -18.93 33.44 17.63
C VAL A 46 -17.50 33.77 18.07
N ASP A 47 -17.36 34.56 19.14
CA ASP A 47 -16.08 34.81 19.79
C ASP A 47 -15.42 33.47 20.18
N GLY A 48 -14.28 33.17 19.55
CA GLY A 48 -13.51 31.97 19.87
C GLY A 48 -13.09 31.96 21.35
N PRO A 49 -13.16 30.82 22.05
CA PRO A 49 -13.03 30.77 23.50
C PRO A 49 -11.70 31.38 23.97
N THR A 50 -11.81 32.49 24.69
CA THR A 50 -10.66 33.23 25.24
C THR A 50 -9.92 32.36 26.24
N ARG A 51 -8.63 32.10 25.96
CA ARG A 51 -7.77 31.33 26.87
C ARG A 51 -7.63 32.08 28.21
N PRO A 52 -8.06 31.52 29.36
CA PRO A 52 -7.76 32.10 30.66
C PRO A 52 -6.24 32.04 30.93
N ALA A 53 -5.74 33.01 31.69
CA ALA A 53 -4.31 33.09 32.04
C ALA A 53 -3.86 31.89 32.88
N GLY A 54 -2.57 31.53 32.75
CA GLY A 54 -2.06 30.22 33.18
C GLY A 54 -2.11 29.93 34.68
N THR A 55 -2.91 28.93 35.06
CA THR A 55 -2.79 28.24 36.35
C THR A 55 -1.56 27.32 36.33
N ARG A 56 -0.66 27.45 37.31
CA ARG A 56 0.46 26.51 37.47
C ARG A 56 -0.07 25.16 37.96
N LEU A 57 0.05 24.12 37.14
CA LEU A 57 -0.10 22.74 37.63
C LEU A 57 1.13 22.35 38.46
N ALA A 58 0.89 21.63 39.55
CA ALA A 58 1.94 21.26 40.50
C ALA A 58 2.89 20.20 39.91
N GLN A 59 4.13 20.18 40.40
CA GLN A 59 5.11 19.16 40.05
C GLN A 59 4.69 17.81 40.64
N GLY A 60 4.53 16.79 39.78
CA GLY A 60 4.39 15.41 40.22
C GLY A 60 5.72 14.84 40.76
N PRO A 61 5.70 13.75 41.56
CA PRO A 61 6.91 13.17 42.14
C PRO A 61 7.92 12.69 41.10
N SER A 62 9.21 12.75 41.44
CA SER A 62 10.32 12.37 40.56
C SER A 62 10.46 10.87 40.32
N THR A 63 10.85 10.52 39.10
CA THR A 63 11.03 9.15 38.61
C THR A 63 12.24 8.44 39.25
N PRO A 64 12.14 7.13 39.56
CA PRO A 64 13.32 6.26 39.71
C PRO A 64 14.05 6.10 38.36
N THR A 65 15.38 6.16 38.38
CA THR A 65 16.21 6.29 37.16
C THR A 65 16.13 5.09 36.20
N GLY A 66 15.50 5.29 35.04
CA GLY A 66 15.79 4.54 33.81
C GLY A 66 16.98 5.15 33.04
N LYS A 67 17.78 4.33 32.36
CA LYS A 67 18.91 4.82 31.54
C LYS A 67 18.39 5.59 30.32
N ARG A 68 19.03 6.71 29.97
CA ARG A 68 18.74 7.43 28.71
C ARG A 68 19.12 6.55 27.51
N PRO A 69 18.30 6.48 26.44
CA PRO A 69 18.71 5.93 25.15
C PRO A 69 19.90 6.69 24.55
N ASN A 70 20.64 6.02 23.67
CA ASN A 70 21.79 6.58 22.98
C ASN A 70 21.33 7.56 21.86
N PRO A 71 21.84 8.80 21.73
CA PRO A 71 21.36 9.78 20.74
C PRO A 71 21.59 9.46 19.24
N PHE A 72 21.89 8.21 18.90
CA PHE A 72 22.32 7.77 17.56
C PHE A 72 21.53 6.57 17.01
N THR A 73 20.43 6.16 17.65
CA THR A 73 19.44 5.27 17.01
C THR A 73 18.72 6.02 15.90
N ASN A 74 18.70 5.47 14.68
CA ASN A 74 18.05 6.11 13.55
C ASN A 74 16.52 6.01 13.75
N PRO A 75 15.70 7.04 13.47
CA PRO A 75 14.22 6.92 13.55
C PRO A 75 13.61 5.86 12.61
N LEU A 76 14.42 5.23 11.74
CA LEU A 76 14.05 4.06 10.94
C LEU A 76 14.16 2.73 11.70
N ASP A 77 14.97 2.67 12.76
CA ASP A 77 15.24 1.44 13.54
C ASP A 77 14.12 1.12 14.54
N GLU A 78 13.35 2.12 14.99
CA GLU A 78 12.31 1.96 16.02
C GLU A 78 10.98 1.40 15.50
N VAL A 79 10.73 1.47 14.18
CA VAL A 79 9.46 1.00 13.55
C VAL A 79 9.67 -0.08 12.48
N ARG A 80 10.92 -0.33 12.04
CA ARG A 80 11.21 -1.53 11.27
C ARG A 80 11.04 -2.75 12.17
N GLN A 81 9.94 -3.49 11.97
CA GLN A 81 9.76 -4.80 12.59
C GLN A 81 11.02 -5.63 12.34
N THR A 82 11.77 -5.94 13.40
CA THR A 82 13.05 -6.64 13.23
C THR A 82 12.80 -7.99 12.54
N PRO A 83 13.77 -8.53 11.76
CA PRO A 83 13.65 -9.86 11.16
C PRO A 83 13.48 -11.03 12.15
N ALA A 84 13.34 -10.75 13.45
CA ALA A 84 12.97 -11.69 14.50
C ALA A 84 11.47 -11.61 14.89
N SER A 85 10.81 -10.45 14.79
CA SER A 85 9.39 -10.31 15.17
C SER A 85 8.43 -10.83 14.10
N ILE A 86 8.73 -10.60 12.82
CA ILE A 86 7.97 -11.20 11.70
C ILE A 86 8.09 -12.74 11.74
N ARG A 87 9.22 -13.26 12.21
CA ARG A 87 9.45 -14.70 12.48
C ARG A 87 8.68 -15.26 13.69
N GLN A 88 7.87 -14.45 14.36
CA GLN A 88 7.00 -14.87 15.47
C GLN A 88 5.51 -14.62 15.21
N ASP A 89 5.12 -14.06 14.05
CA ASP A 89 3.72 -13.96 13.68
C ASP A 89 3.21 -15.34 13.16
N PRO A 90 2.17 -15.93 13.78
CA PRO A 90 1.63 -17.22 13.33
C PRO A 90 1.15 -17.21 11.88
N LEU A 91 0.66 -16.07 11.37
CA LEU A 91 0.20 -15.92 9.99
C LEU A 91 1.37 -15.98 8.99
N CYS A 92 2.57 -15.62 9.43
CA CYS A 92 3.79 -15.66 8.61
C CYS A 92 4.58 -16.97 8.73
N SER A 93 4.11 -17.92 9.56
CA SER A 93 4.86 -19.15 9.87
C SER A 93 5.09 -20.08 8.67
N PHE A 94 4.26 -19.98 7.63
CA PHE A 94 4.36 -20.75 6.38
C PHE A 94 4.81 -19.91 5.18
N HIS A 95 5.09 -18.61 5.37
CA HIS A 95 5.54 -17.73 4.30
C HIS A 95 6.95 -18.15 3.82
N PRO A 96 7.23 -18.18 2.50
CA PRO A 96 8.55 -18.55 1.97
C PRO A 96 9.68 -17.62 2.44
N ASP A 97 10.91 -18.14 2.49
CA ASP A 97 12.09 -17.36 2.88
C ASP A 97 12.42 -16.30 1.82
N THR A 98 12.10 -15.05 2.14
CA THR A 98 12.43 -13.86 1.36
C THR A 98 13.75 -13.21 1.78
N SER A 99 14.59 -13.85 2.60
CA SER A 99 15.81 -13.26 3.18
C SER A 99 16.86 -12.72 2.18
N LYS A 100 16.74 -13.02 0.89
CA LYS A 100 17.59 -12.48 -0.20
C LYS A 100 16.91 -11.42 -1.06
N ILE A 101 15.60 -11.25 -0.92
CA ILE A 101 14.75 -10.39 -1.76
C ILE A 101 14.44 -9.09 -1.00
N ALA A 102 14.43 -7.98 -1.72
CA ALA A 102 13.87 -6.71 -1.29
C ALA A 102 12.62 -6.39 -2.14
N VAL A 103 11.49 -6.11 -1.50
CA VAL A 103 10.26 -5.69 -2.19
C VAL A 103 10.14 -4.17 -2.18
N VAL A 104 10.05 -3.57 -3.37
CA VAL A 104 9.97 -2.12 -3.54
C VAL A 104 8.58 -1.75 -4.05
N MET A 105 7.77 -1.17 -3.16
CA MET A 105 6.42 -0.72 -3.46
C MET A 105 6.42 0.74 -3.93
N LYS A 106 5.76 1.00 -5.07
CA LYS A 106 5.48 2.35 -5.59
C LYS A 106 4.05 2.76 -5.25
N THR A 107 3.84 4.04 -4.95
CA THR A 107 2.51 4.68 -4.96
C THR A 107 2.63 6.14 -5.43
N GLY A 108 1.51 6.84 -5.54
CA GLY A 108 1.45 8.30 -5.37
C GLY A 108 0.74 8.66 -4.06
N ALA A 109 0.94 9.87 -3.54
CA ALA A 109 0.34 10.32 -2.28
C ALA A 109 -1.19 10.43 -2.36
N THR A 110 -1.72 10.75 -3.55
CA THR A 110 -3.17 10.78 -3.82
C THR A 110 -3.86 9.43 -3.61
N GLU A 111 -3.11 8.33 -3.70
CA GLU A 111 -3.58 6.94 -3.52
C GLU A 111 -3.01 6.27 -2.26
N SER A 112 -1.99 6.85 -1.60
CA SER A 112 -1.19 6.16 -0.57
C SER A 112 -2.05 5.64 0.59
N PHE A 113 -2.93 6.47 1.13
CA PHE A 113 -3.88 6.11 2.18
C PHE A 113 -4.96 5.10 1.75
N ALA A 114 -5.27 5.01 0.44
CA ALA A 114 -6.27 4.09 -0.09
C ALA A 114 -5.70 2.71 -0.47
N ARG A 115 -4.38 2.61 -0.69
CA ARG A 115 -3.72 1.38 -1.18
C ARG A 115 -2.80 0.71 -0.16
N LEU A 116 -1.99 1.50 0.55
CA LEU A 116 -0.94 0.96 1.42
C LEU A 116 -1.44 0.22 2.67
N PRO A 117 -2.51 0.64 3.38
CA PRO A 117 -2.93 -0.02 4.62
C PRO A 117 -3.23 -1.52 4.44
N THR A 118 -3.93 -1.89 3.36
CA THR A 118 -4.21 -3.31 3.07
C THR A 118 -2.95 -4.10 2.78
N GLN A 119 -2.00 -3.53 2.02
CA GLN A 119 -0.71 -4.16 1.73
C GLN A 119 0.10 -4.43 3.02
N PHE A 120 0.10 -3.49 3.97
CA PHE A 120 0.76 -3.68 5.27
C PHE A 120 0.07 -4.69 6.19
N MET A 121 -1.24 -4.88 6.06
CA MET A 121 -2.00 -5.85 6.85
C MET A 121 -1.96 -7.27 6.26
N THR A 122 -1.67 -7.39 4.96
CA THR A 122 -1.62 -8.65 4.18
C THR A 122 -0.20 -8.94 3.68
N THR A 123 0.09 -8.86 2.38
CA THR A 123 1.33 -9.32 1.74
C THR A 123 2.62 -8.81 2.39
N LEU A 124 2.72 -7.51 2.71
CA LEU A 124 3.93 -6.93 3.29
C LEU A 124 4.12 -7.27 4.78
N ARG A 125 3.11 -7.85 5.44
CA ARG A 125 3.19 -8.27 6.85
C ARG A 125 4.30 -9.30 7.08
N CYS A 126 4.48 -10.20 6.12
CA CYS A 126 5.39 -11.34 6.23
C CYS A 126 6.72 -11.17 5.48
N ILE A 127 6.92 -10.01 4.87
CA ILE A 127 8.15 -9.66 4.14
C ILE A 127 8.97 -8.72 5.04
N PRO A 128 10.17 -9.10 5.49
CA PRO A 128 10.95 -8.30 6.45
C PRO A 128 11.79 -7.17 5.80
N ASP A 129 11.98 -7.26 4.48
CA ASP A 129 12.81 -6.35 3.70
C ASP A 129 11.97 -5.74 2.57
N TYR A 130 11.22 -4.69 2.91
CA TYR A 130 10.51 -3.86 1.92
C TYR A 130 10.79 -2.37 2.10
N LEU A 131 10.63 -1.64 1.00
CA LEU A 131 10.72 -0.17 0.92
C LEU A 131 9.45 0.36 0.23
N VAL A 132 8.94 1.50 0.70
CA VAL A 132 7.78 2.17 0.08
C VAL A 132 8.20 3.54 -0.42
N PHE A 133 7.99 3.80 -1.71
CA PHE A 133 8.30 5.07 -2.36
C PHE A 133 7.04 5.73 -2.95
N SER A 134 7.03 7.05 -2.93
CA SER A 134 5.93 7.90 -3.40
C SER A 134 6.47 9.21 -3.98
N ASP A 135 5.56 10.03 -4.51
CA ASP A 135 5.79 11.45 -4.83
C ASP A 135 5.68 12.37 -3.60
N ARG A 136 5.58 11.82 -2.38
CA ARG A 136 5.61 12.59 -1.12
C ARG A 136 6.21 11.76 0.01
N LYS A 137 6.88 12.43 0.95
CA LYS A 137 7.33 11.82 2.21
C LYS A 137 6.18 11.79 3.21
N GLU A 138 5.75 10.60 3.61
CA GLU A 138 4.60 10.38 4.50
C GLU A 138 4.92 9.28 5.54
N THR A 139 4.09 9.15 6.57
CA THR A 139 4.14 8.05 7.54
C THR A 139 2.73 7.45 7.65
N ILE A 140 2.54 6.21 7.21
CA ILE A 140 1.22 5.57 7.09
C ILE A 140 1.26 4.24 7.85
N ALA A 141 0.34 4.04 8.80
CA ALA A 141 0.37 2.92 9.76
C ALA A 141 1.71 2.76 10.51
N GLY A 142 2.46 3.86 10.71
CA GLY A 142 3.81 3.88 11.28
C GLY A 142 4.93 3.59 10.27
N ILE A 143 4.60 3.01 9.11
CA ILE A 143 5.56 2.73 8.03
C ILE A 143 5.94 4.01 7.31
N GLN A 144 7.23 4.16 7.02
CA GLN A 144 7.76 5.31 6.31
C GLN A 144 7.54 5.16 4.81
N VAL A 145 6.86 6.13 4.21
CA VAL A 145 6.71 6.31 2.77
C VAL A 145 7.70 7.39 2.35
N MET A 146 8.64 7.03 1.48
CA MET A 146 9.73 7.90 1.10
C MET A 146 9.38 8.68 -0.18
N ASP A 147 9.56 10.00 -0.15
CA ASP A 147 9.67 10.78 -1.38
C ASP A 147 10.81 10.20 -2.23
N THR A 148 10.58 9.98 -3.52
CA THR A 148 11.62 9.59 -4.48
C THR A 148 11.96 10.69 -5.49
N LEU A 149 11.27 11.83 -5.46
CA LEU A 149 11.43 12.94 -6.40
C LEU A 149 12.24 14.11 -5.79
N ASP A 150 12.50 14.08 -4.48
CA ASP A 150 13.44 14.96 -3.76
C ASP A 150 14.88 15.01 -4.35
N ALA A 151 15.23 14.09 -5.25
CA ALA A 151 16.52 13.95 -5.92
C ALA A 151 16.48 14.29 -7.42
N VAL A 152 15.30 14.62 -7.98
CA VAL A 152 15.14 15.10 -9.37
C VAL A 152 15.80 16.48 -9.51
N LEU A 153 16.46 16.72 -10.66
CA LEU A 153 17.09 18.00 -10.96
C LEU A 153 16.06 19.16 -10.91
N PRO A 154 16.35 20.28 -10.19
CA PRO A 154 15.45 21.44 -10.16
C PRO A 154 15.10 21.99 -11.55
N LYS A 155 16.04 21.91 -12.50
CA LYS A 155 15.86 22.31 -13.91
C LYS A 155 14.79 21.47 -14.65
N ALA A 156 14.54 20.23 -14.24
CA ALA A 156 13.46 19.41 -14.77
C ALA A 156 12.09 19.72 -14.13
N MET A 157 12.08 20.33 -12.94
CA MET A 157 10.85 20.79 -12.28
C MET A 157 10.44 22.21 -12.69
N GLU A 158 11.41 23.06 -13.05
CA GLU A 158 11.20 24.47 -13.38
C GLU A 158 10.37 24.64 -14.65
N GLY A 159 9.22 25.32 -14.54
CA GLY A 159 8.28 25.52 -15.65
C GLY A 159 7.53 24.25 -16.13
N ASN A 160 7.87 23.07 -15.63
CA ASN A 160 7.30 21.79 -16.05
C ASN A 160 5.99 21.49 -15.28
N ALA A 161 4.88 21.34 -16.01
CA ALA A 161 3.55 21.08 -15.45
C ALA A 161 3.40 19.69 -14.81
N ASP A 162 4.23 18.70 -15.17
CA ASP A 162 4.22 17.37 -14.55
C ASP A 162 4.38 17.45 -13.02
N PHE A 163 5.10 18.46 -12.54
CA PHE A 163 5.38 18.71 -11.12
C PHE A 163 4.38 19.63 -10.42
N ASP A 164 3.28 20.07 -11.06
CA ASP A 164 2.27 20.88 -10.38
C ASP A 164 1.58 20.12 -9.25
N LEU A 165 1.29 18.82 -9.45
CA LEU A 165 0.78 17.97 -8.38
C LEU A 165 1.78 17.84 -7.23
N TYR A 166 3.08 17.64 -7.51
CA TYR A 166 4.15 17.58 -6.50
C TYR A 166 4.20 18.88 -5.66
N ARG A 167 4.17 20.04 -6.33
CA ARG A 167 4.15 21.36 -5.69
C ARG A 167 2.91 21.57 -4.80
N VAL A 168 1.73 21.16 -5.25
CA VAL A 168 0.49 21.29 -4.46
C VAL A 168 0.48 20.33 -3.26
N GLN A 169 0.83 19.05 -3.47
CA GLN A 169 0.92 18.02 -2.43
C GLN A 169 1.84 18.42 -1.25
N ALA A 170 2.91 19.17 -1.52
CA ALA A 170 3.83 19.68 -0.51
C ALA A 170 3.17 20.68 0.47
N SER A 171 2.09 21.36 0.06
CA SER A 171 1.32 22.29 0.90
C SER A 171 0.19 21.62 1.71
N CYS A 172 -0.18 20.39 1.36
CA CYS A 172 -1.22 19.63 2.05
C CYS A 172 -0.74 19.21 3.45
N ALA A 173 -1.63 19.27 4.45
CA ALA A 173 -1.28 18.86 5.82
C ALA A 173 -1.11 17.33 5.92
N ILE A 174 -2.19 16.58 5.67
CA ILE A 174 -2.20 15.10 5.66
C ILE A 174 -3.08 14.60 4.52
N ASP A 175 -4.36 15.00 4.51
CA ASP A 175 -5.33 14.55 3.51
C ASP A 175 -5.09 15.23 2.15
N GLN A 176 -4.80 14.40 1.14
CA GLN A 176 -4.60 14.83 -0.24
C GLN A 176 -5.92 15.11 -0.96
N GLY A 177 -7.03 14.47 -0.58
CA GLY A 177 -8.29 14.51 -1.34
C GLY A 177 -8.87 15.92 -1.49
N PRO A 178 -9.17 16.64 -0.40
CA PRO A 178 -9.62 18.03 -0.45
C PRO A 178 -8.53 18.97 -0.98
N CYS A 179 -7.27 18.71 -0.64
CA CYS A 179 -6.14 19.59 -0.98
C CYS A 179 -5.84 19.62 -2.49
N THR A 180 -5.89 18.47 -3.16
CA THR A 180 -5.66 18.31 -4.60
C THR A 180 -6.97 18.28 -5.41
N SER A 181 -8.10 18.65 -4.80
CA SER A 181 -9.45 18.55 -5.40
C SER A 181 -9.67 19.44 -6.64
N ALA A 182 -8.84 20.47 -6.83
CA ALA A 182 -8.87 21.36 -7.99
C ALA A 182 -8.01 20.88 -9.18
N LEU A 183 -7.36 19.71 -9.06
CA LEU A 183 -6.45 19.14 -10.06
C LEU A 183 -7.08 17.90 -10.71
N ASP A 184 -6.71 17.60 -11.96
CA ASP A 184 -6.88 16.23 -12.47
C ASP A 184 -5.82 15.32 -11.81
N ARG A 185 -6.22 14.71 -10.70
CA ARG A 185 -5.36 13.82 -9.90
C ARG A 185 -4.98 12.53 -10.64
N ALA A 186 -5.70 12.17 -11.70
CA ALA A 186 -5.37 11.00 -12.52
C ALA A 186 -4.31 11.38 -13.55
N GLU A 187 -4.56 12.39 -14.40
CA GLU A 187 -3.61 12.84 -15.41
C GLU A 187 -2.29 13.32 -14.79
N MET A 188 -2.37 14.22 -13.80
CA MET A 188 -1.17 14.72 -13.12
C MET A 188 -0.48 13.64 -12.27
N GLY A 189 -1.23 12.63 -11.80
CA GLY A 189 -0.68 11.47 -11.12
C GLY A 189 0.21 10.63 -12.05
N TRP A 190 -0.28 10.31 -13.24
CA TRP A 190 0.48 9.61 -14.29
C TRP A 190 1.68 10.43 -14.79
N ASN A 191 1.47 11.73 -15.04
CA ASN A 191 2.53 12.64 -15.47
C ASN A 191 3.66 12.79 -14.44
N LEU A 192 3.37 12.65 -13.14
CA LEU A 192 4.37 12.68 -12.08
C LEU A 192 5.01 11.30 -11.83
N ASP A 193 4.28 10.20 -12.05
CA ASP A 193 4.75 8.85 -11.76
C ASP A 193 5.94 8.42 -12.64
N LYS A 194 6.01 8.90 -13.88
CA LYS A 194 7.08 8.55 -14.82
C LYS A 194 8.49 8.88 -14.31
N TYR A 195 8.66 9.89 -13.46
CA TYR A 195 9.96 10.26 -12.89
C TYR A 195 10.46 9.28 -11.81
N LYS A 196 9.59 8.46 -11.22
CA LYS A 196 9.91 7.71 -9.99
C LYS A 196 10.90 6.56 -10.20
N ASN A 197 10.74 5.75 -11.26
CA ASN A 197 11.33 4.40 -11.33
C ASN A 197 12.87 4.38 -11.20
N ILE A 198 13.60 5.27 -11.88
CA ILE A 198 15.08 5.27 -11.84
C ILE A 198 15.58 5.81 -10.49
N HIS A 199 14.95 6.86 -9.94
CA HIS A 199 15.27 7.38 -8.61
C HIS A 199 14.98 6.37 -7.50
N MET A 200 13.89 5.59 -7.62
CA MET A 200 13.60 4.48 -6.71
C MET A 200 14.71 3.41 -6.77
N ALA A 201 15.18 3.04 -7.96
CA ALA A 201 16.30 2.10 -8.10
C ALA A 201 17.59 2.64 -7.47
N GLU A 202 17.89 3.93 -7.67
CA GLU A 202 19.00 4.62 -6.99
C GLU A 202 18.88 4.58 -5.45
N LYS A 203 17.70 4.86 -4.90
CA LYS A 203 17.47 4.86 -3.45
C LYS A 203 17.48 3.44 -2.87
N THR A 204 16.85 2.48 -3.53
CA THR A 204 16.88 1.06 -3.14
C THR A 204 18.31 0.53 -3.09
N TRP A 205 19.13 0.78 -4.12
CA TRP A 205 20.53 0.33 -4.13
C TRP A 205 21.35 0.92 -2.98
N LYS A 206 21.10 2.18 -2.61
CA LYS A 206 21.76 2.86 -1.48
C LYS A 206 21.33 2.32 -0.10
N MET A 207 20.17 1.64 -0.02
CA MET A 207 19.59 1.14 1.24
C MET A 207 19.72 -0.38 1.42
N LEU A 208 19.62 -1.16 0.34
CA LEU A 208 19.61 -2.62 0.33
C LEU A 208 20.54 -3.21 -0.76
N PRO A 209 21.85 -2.84 -0.80
CA PRO A 209 22.79 -3.26 -1.85
C PRO A 209 23.10 -4.77 -1.87
N ASP A 210 22.64 -5.53 -0.87
CA ASP A 210 22.88 -6.96 -0.70
C ASP A 210 21.62 -7.83 -0.93
N LYS A 211 20.63 -7.30 -1.67
CA LYS A 211 19.37 -7.96 -2.00
C LYS A 211 19.11 -7.98 -3.51
N ASP A 212 18.43 -9.03 -3.99
CA ASP A 212 17.75 -9.01 -5.28
C ASP A 212 16.47 -8.17 -5.15
N CYS A 213 16.15 -7.31 -6.13
CA CYS A 213 15.13 -6.27 -5.99
C CYS A 213 13.89 -6.57 -6.85
N VAL A 214 12.73 -6.72 -6.22
CA VAL A 214 11.42 -6.76 -6.88
C VAL A 214 10.82 -5.36 -6.89
N ALA A 215 10.45 -4.86 -8.06
CA ALA A 215 9.67 -3.63 -8.23
C ALA A 215 8.69 -3.83 -9.38
N LEU A 216 7.41 -3.47 -9.21
CA LEU A 216 6.35 -4.20 -9.92
C LEU A 216 5.94 -3.64 -11.30
N LEU A 217 6.63 -3.99 -12.40
CA LEU A 217 6.22 -3.57 -13.74
C LEU A 217 6.55 -4.55 -14.96
N GLY A 218 5.60 -4.98 -15.83
CA GLY A 218 5.70 -5.98 -16.96
C GLY A 218 5.48 -5.56 -18.47
N ASP A 219 4.44 -5.98 -19.19
CA ASP A 219 4.45 -6.09 -20.68
C ASP A 219 4.36 -4.83 -21.63
N ILE A 220 5.49 -4.37 -22.19
CA ILE A 220 5.81 -4.40 -23.66
C ILE A 220 7.07 -5.31 -23.75
N ALA A 221 8.09 -5.03 -24.58
CA ALA A 221 9.46 -5.50 -24.31
C ALA A 221 10.15 -4.56 -23.29
N PHE A 222 9.57 -4.50 -22.08
CA PHE A 222 9.43 -3.29 -21.25
C PHE A 222 8.94 -3.70 -19.84
N ALA A 223 8.42 -2.77 -19.05
CA ALA A 223 7.96 -2.97 -17.68
C ALA A 223 6.59 -2.24 -17.32
N HIS A 224 5.37 -2.69 -17.67
CA HIS A 224 4.02 -2.15 -17.25
C HIS A 224 3.63 -2.35 -15.76
N GLY A 225 3.48 -1.30 -14.96
CA GLY A 225 3.29 -1.44 -13.50
C GLY A 225 1.93 -1.00 -12.96
N GLY A 226 1.16 -1.88 -12.33
CA GLY A 226 1.64 -2.78 -11.27
C GLY A 226 1.66 -4.29 -11.52
N SER A 227 2.07 -4.78 -12.70
CA SER A 227 2.23 -6.24 -12.89
C SER A 227 3.40 -6.83 -12.09
N GLY A 228 4.65 -6.53 -12.46
CA GLY A 228 5.82 -7.16 -11.82
C GLY A 228 7.13 -7.03 -12.62
N TYR A 229 8.25 -6.68 -11.99
CA TYR A 229 9.58 -7.10 -12.45
C TYR A 229 10.47 -7.51 -11.28
N LEU A 230 11.47 -8.30 -11.60
CA LEU A 230 12.56 -8.71 -10.71
C LEU A 230 13.88 -8.29 -11.36
N MET A 231 14.70 -7.56 -10.63
CA MET A 231 16.10 -7.31 -11.00
C MET A 231 17.01 -8.05 -10.04
N SER A 232 17.94 -8.83 -10.60
CA SER A 232 19.02 -9.41 -9.81
C SER A 232 19.91 -8.31 -9.22
N ARG A 233 20.51 -8.61 -8.07
CA ARG A 233 21.52 -7.78 -7.42
C ARG A 233 22.67 -7.44 -8.36
N ALA A 234 23.04 -8.35 -9.27
CA ALA A 234 24.06 -8.10 -10.28
C ALA A 234 23.63 -6.99 -11.27
N ALA A 235 22.42 -7.08 -11.84
CA ALA A 235 21.89 -6.05 -12.73
C ALA A 235 21.73 -4.70 -12.00
N MET A 236 21.25 -4.70 -10.75
CA MET A 236 21.18 -3.48 -9.93
C MET A 236 22.57 -2.88 -9.65
N LYS A 237 23.56 -3.72 -9.34
CA LYS A 237 24.94 -3.28 -9.08
C LYS A 237 25.56 -2.66 -10.32
N ASP A 238 25.45 -3.30 -11.47
CA ASP A 238 26.15 -2.86 -12.67
C ASP A 238 25.42 -1.66 -13.32
N LEU A 239 24.09 -1.60 -13.22
CA LEU A 239 23.30 -0.42 -13.58
C LEU A 239 23.58 0.74 -12.64
N ILE A 240 23.17 0.65 -11.37
CA ILE A 240 23.13 1.78 -10.43
C ILE A 240 24.46 1.98 -9.71
N GLY A 241 25.08 0.90 -9.24
CA GLY A 241 26.39 0.94 -8.57
C GLY A 241 27.54 1.28 -9.52
N GLY A 242 27.45 0.88 -10.79
CA GLY A 242 28.37 1.27 -11.86
C GLY A 242 28.15 2.70 -12.36
N HIS A 243 26.92 3.22 -12.27
CA HIS A 243 26.55 4.51 -12.83
C HIS A 243 25.78 5.40 -11.83
N PRO A 244 26.43 5.94 -10.79
CA PRO A 244 25.82 6.92 -9.89
C PRO A 244 25.27 8.15 -10.65
N GLY A 245 24.10 8.66 -10.24
CA GLY A 245 23.44 9.75 -10.96
C GLY A 245 22.94 9.33 -12.34
N LEU A 246 22.52 8.08 -12.50
CA LEU A 246 21.85 7.60 -13.71
C LEU A 246 20.47 8.27 -13.86
N ALA A 247 19.73 8.41 -12.75
CA ALA A 247 18.39 8.99 -12.79
C ALA A 247 18.38 10.42 -13.33
N ASN A 248 19.33 11.25 -12.86
CA ASN A 248 19.45 12.64 -13.29
C ASN A 248 19.80 12.84 -14.79
N ARG A 249 20.19 11.78 -15.51
CA ARG A 249 20.39 11.83 -16.98
C ARG A 249 19.08 11.86 -17.75
N TYR A 250 18.01 11.36 -17.15
CA TYR A 250 16.69 11.25 -17.78
C TYR A 250 15.72 12.33 -17.30
N ASP A 251 15.98 12.98 -16.15
CA ASP A 251 15.08 13.96 -15.53
C ASP A 251 14.52 15.01 -16.51
N GLU A 252 15.36 15.66 -17.32
CA GLU A 252 14.89 16.71 -18.25
C GLU A 252 14.10 16.14 -19.44
N ASP A 253 14.56 15.01 -20.01
CA ASP A 253 13.92 14.40 -21.17
C ASP A 253 12.63 13.64 -20.81
N MET A 254 12.47 13.23 -19.54
CA MET A 254 11.37 12.40 -19.03
C MET A 254 9.98 12.98 -19.34
N HIS A 255 9.86 14.31 -19.42
CA HIS A 255 8.61 14.97 -19.83
C HIS A 255 8.05 14.41 -21.15
N ASN A 256 8.94 14.14 -22.12
CA ASN A 256 8.62 13.70 -23.47
C ASN A 256 8.19 12.22 -23.56
N TYR A 257 8.23 11.46 -22.46
CA TYR A 257 7.82 10.06 -22.41
C TYR A 257 6.45 9.92 -21.74
N CYS A 258 5.66 8.95 -22.20
CA CYS A 258 4.37 8.63 -21.58
C CYS A 258 4.53 7.95 -20.22
N CYS A 259 5.60 7.18 -20.06
CA CYS A 259 5.62 6.04 -19.17
C CYS A 259 7.06 5.84 -18.64
N GLY A 260 7.28 5.97 -17.34
CA GLY A 260 8.63 5.97 -16.72
C GLY A 260 9.29 4.60 -16.64
N ASP A 261 8.51 3.56 -16.84
CA ASP A 261 8.92 2.19 -17.07
C ASP A 261 9.56 1.99 -18.44
N ALA A 262 9.05 2.65 -19.48
CA ALA A 262 9.71 2.74 -20.78
C ALA A 262 11.16 3.20 -20.61
N VAL A 263 11.32 4.27 -19.84
CA VAL A 263 12.61 4.92 -19.60
C VAL A 263 13.48 4.07 -18.68
N PHE A 264 12.90 3.35 -17.70
CA PHE A 264 13.66 2.42 -16.87
C PHE A 264 14.16 1.19 -17.65
N ALA A 265 13.30 0.51 -18.42
CA ALA A 265 13.69 -0.62 -19.26
C ALA A 265 14.70 -0.19 -20.36
N LYS A 266 14.52 1.01 -20.93
CA LYS A 266 15.49 1.64 -21.82
C LYS A 266 16.81 1.93 -21.10
N ALA A 267 16.81 2.46 -19.89
CA ALA A 267 18.02 2.74 -19.12
C ALA A 267 18.80 1.46 -18.78
N VAL A 268 18.10 0.38 -18.39
CA VAL A 268 18.71 -0.96 -18.21
C VAL A 268 19.42 -1.40 -19.49
N ARG A 269 18.74 -1.36 -20.64
CA ARG A 269 19.30 -1.79 -21.92
C ARG A 269 20.44 -0.89 -22.42
N ASP A 270 20.25 0.42 -22.45
CA ASP A 270 21.23 1.39 -22.94
C ASP A 270 22.51 1.41 -22.09
N THR A 271 22.41 1.09 -20.79
CA THR A 271 23.52 1.20 -19.84
C THR A 271 24.27 -0.11 -19.60
N ILE A 272 23.59 -1.26 -19.62
CA ILE A 272 24.21 -2.59 -19.33
C ILE A 272 23.85 -3.71 -20.32
N ASP A 273 23.22 -3.41 -21.47
CA ASP A 273 22.80 -4.36 -22.53
C ASP A 273 21.94 -5.55 -22.04
N VAL A 274 21.25 -5.38 -20.91
CA VAL A 274 20.26 -6.35 -20.41
C VAL A 274 18.90 -6.03 -21.03
N ASN A 275 18.28 -7.05 -21.64
CA ASN A 275 16.93 -6.95 -22.20
C ASN A 275 15.90 -7.50 -21.20
N VAL A 276 14.70 -6.91 -21.17
CA VAL A 276 13.61 -7.44 -20.33
C VAL A 276 13.12 -8.78 -20.87
N THR A 277 12.89 -9.73 -19.96
CA THR A 277 12.37 -11.06 -20.28
C THR A 277 10.97 -11.21 -19.67
N GLY A 278 9.96 -11.49 -20.50
CA GLY A 278 8.60 -11.77 -20.02
C GLY A 278 8.55 -13.12 -19.30
N VAL A 279 7.90 -13.15 -18.13
CA VAL A 279 7.73 -14.35 -17.29
C VAL A 279 6.26 -14.63 -16.94
N TRP A 280 5.35 -14.26 -17.84
CA TRP A 280 3.94 -14.61 -17.76
C TRP A 280 3.75 -16.14 -17.82
N PRO A 281 2.85 -16.74 -17.02
CA PRO A 281 1.88 -16.09 -16.13
C PRO A 281 2.39 -15.76 -14.71
N THR A 282 3.61 -16.15 -14.35
CA THR A 282 4.16 -15.94 -12.98
C THR A 282 4.16 -14.48 -12.55
N ILE A 283 4.43 -13.58 -13.49
CA ILE A 283 4.08 -12.17 -13.39
C ILE A 283 3.01 -11.87 -14.44
N ASN A 284 1.90 -11.25 -14.04
CA ASN A 284 0.77 -11.00 -14.94
C ASN A 284 0.06 -9.66 -14.62
N GLY A 285 -0.88 -9.28 -15.49
CA GLY A 285 -1.76 -8.11 -15.32
C GLY A 285 -3.17 -8.45 -14.82
N GLU A 286 -3.40 -9.70 -14.39
CA GLU A 286 -4.73 -10.23 -14.10
C GLU A 286 -5.10 -10.12 -12.60
N LYS A 287 -6.39 -10.30 -12.32
CA LYS A 287 -6.95 -10.48 -10.96
C LYS A 287 -7.09 -11.99 -10.67
N PRO A 288 -7.26 -12.40 -9.39
CA PRO A 288 -7.59 -13.78 -9.04
C PRO A 288 -8.84 -14.32 -9.76
N PHE A 289 -9.78 -13.45 -10.14
CA PHE A 289 -11.03 -13.81 -10.80
C PHE A 289 -11.01 -13.70 -12.34
N THR A 290 -9.92 -13.21 -12.94
CA THR A 290 -9.75 -13.12 -14.40
C THR A 290 -8.61 -13.99 -14.93
N LEU A 291 -7.70 -14.45 -14.06
CA LEU A 291 -6.61 -15.35 -14.41
C LEU A 291 -7.14 -16.65 -15.09
N PRO A 292 -6.61 -17.05 -16.27
CA PRO A 292 -7.04 -18.26 -16.96
C PRO A 292 -6.60 -19.58 -16.27
N TYR A 293 -7.37 -20.06 -15.29
CA TYR A 293 -7.12 -21.36 -14.63
C TYR A 293 -7.33 -22.55 -15.58
N GLY A 294 -6.27 -22.93 -16.30
CA GLY A 294 -6.20 -24.13 -17.14
C GLY A 294 -4.76 -24.55 -17.43
N ASP A 295 -4.58 -25.45 -18.40
CA ASP A 295 -3.33 -26.17 -18.68
C ASP A 295 -2.10 -25.26 -18.85
N SER A 296 -2.27 -24.04 -19.36
CA SER A 296 -1.19 -23.05 -19.55
C SER A 296 -0.73 -22.36 -18.26
N HIS A 297 -1.47 -22.51 -17.16
CA HIS A 297 -1.21 -21.84 -15.87
C HIS A 297 -0.98 -22.83 -14.73
N TRP A 298 -1.62 -24.01 -14.75
CA TRP A 298 -1.63 -24.99 -13.65
C TRP A 298 -0.24 -25.50 -13.21
N CYS A 299 0.80 -25.34 -14.02
CA CYS A 299 2.18 -25.73 -13.68
C CYS A 299 3.12 -24.55 -13.42
N HIS A 300 2.60 -23.32 -13.35
CA HIS A 300 3.39 -22.11 -13.10
C HIS A 300 3.05 -21.50 -11.73
N PRO A 301 4.05 -21.14 -10.89
CA PRO A 301 3.78 -20.36 -9.69
C PRO A 301 3.29 -18.97 -10.10
N ILE A 302 2.36 -18.38 -9.36
CA ILE A 302 2.00 -16.96 -9.50
C ILE A 302 2.71 -16.19 -8.39
N ALA A 303 3.45 -15.14 -8.76
CA ALA A 303 4.19 -14.28 -7.84
C ALA A 303 3.53 -12.90 -7.67
N THR A 304 2.76 -12.45 -8.67
CA THR A 304 2.09 -11.14 -8.67
C THR A 304 0.75 -11.18 -9.41
N MET A 305 -0.13 -10.24 -9.07
CA MET A 305 -1.43 -9.98 -9.70
C MET A 305 -1.70 -8.46 -9.67
N HIS A 306 -2.57 -7.95 -10.53
CA HIS A 306 -2.75 -6.52 -10.76
C HIS A 306 -4.22 -6.05 -10.65
N HIS A 307 -4.42 -4.72 -10.51
CA HIS A 307 -5.73 -4.06 -10.35
C HIS A 307 -6.66 -4.63 -9.26
N MET A 308 -6.11 -5.32 -8.26
CA MET A 308 -6.88 -5.85 -7.14
C MET A 308 -7.37 -4.72 -6.21
N SER A 309 -8.62 -4.80 -5.77
CA SER A 309 -9.21 -3.93 -4.75
C SER A 309 -8.75 -4.34 -3.34
N PRO A 310 -8.91 -3.47 -2.32
CA PRO A 310 -8.64 -3.83 -0.93
C PRO A 310 -9.35 -5.11 -0.47
N GLU A 311 -10.57 -5.33 -0.96
CA GLU A 311 -11.41 -6.50 -0.65
C GLU A 311 -10.88 -7.76 -1.37
N GLU A 312 -10.52 -7.66 -2.65
CA GLU A 312 -9.92 -8.77 -3.41
C GLU A 312 -8.57 -9.20 -2.82
N ILE A 313 -7.72 -8.24 -2.40
CA ILE A 313 -6.44 -8.50 -1.71
C ILE A 313 -6.69 -9.21 -0.38
N SER A 314 -7.64 -8.71 0.43
CA SER A 314 -7.96 -9.32 1.74
C SER A 314 -8.51 -10.74 1.59
N THR A 315 -9.35 -10.98 0.58
CA THR A 315 -9.93 -12.30 0.26
C THR A 315 -8.86 -13.28 -0.22
N PHE A 316 -7.95 -12.84 -1.09
CA PHE A 316 -6.87 -13.69 -1.59
C PHE A 316 -5.83 -14.01 -0.51
N TRP A 317 -5.52 -13.04 0.37
CA TRP A 317 -4.69 -13.25 1.54
C TRP A 317 -5.27 -14.28 2.53
N GLU A 318 -6.59 -14.21 2.79
CA GLU A 318 -7.27 -15.22 3.60
C GLU A 318 -7.18 -16.61 2.96
N PHE A 319 -7.40 -16.72 1.64
CA PHE A 319 -7.24 -17.96 0.89
C PHE A 319 -5.82 -18.54 0.99
N GLU A 320 -4.77 -17.76 0.72
CA GLU A 320 -3.38 -18.23 0.86
C GLU A 320 -3.08 -18.68 2.30
N THR A 321 -3.49 -17.89 3.29
CA THR A 321 -3.26 -18.20 4.71
C THR A 321 -3.91 -19.53 5.10
N GLN A 322 -5.14 -19.79 4.64
CA GLN A 322 -5.84 -21.06 4.87
C GLN A 322 -5.17 -22.22 4.12
N PHE A 323 -4.85 -22.04 2.83
CA PHE A 323 -4.19 -23.05 2.01
C PHE A 323 -2.87 -23.53 2.60
N TYR A 324 -1.98 -22.61 3.00
CA TYR A 324 -0.70 -22.99 3.62
C TYR A 324 -0.88 -23.66 5.00
N ALA A 325 -1.89 -23.27 5.78
CA ALA A 325 -2.19 -23.90 7.06
C ALA A 325 -2.71 -25.35 6.89
N ASP A 326 -3.57 -25.59 5.88
CA ASP A 326 -4.09 -26.93 5.58
C ASP A 326 -3.02 -27.86 5.00
N GLU A 327 -2.16 -27.37 4.10
CA GLU A 327 -0.99 -28.10 3.59
C GLU A 327 -0.02 -28.47 4.72
N ALA A 328 0.28 -27.53 5.63
CA ALA A 328 1.14 -27.80 6.78
C ALA A 328 0.51 -28.79 7.77
N ALA A 329 -0.80 -28.71 8.00
CA ALA A 329 -1.53 -29.69 8.78
C ALA A 329 -1.52 -31.08 8.11
N GLU A 330 -1.58 -31.14 6.78
CA GLU A 330 -1.47 -32.38 6.02
C GLU A 330 -0.06 -33.00 6.06
N ALA A 331 0.99 -32.18 5.91
CA ALA A 331 2.37 -32.64 6.07
C ALA A 331 2.59 -33.25 7.47
N SER A 332 2.08 -32.57 8.51
CA SER A 332 2.12 -33.05 9.90
C SER A 332 1.36 -34.38 10.09
N ARG A 333 0.17 -34.55 9.48
CA ARG A 333 -0.55 -35.83 9.46
C ARG A 333 0.28 -36.93 8.79
N LYS A 334 0.81 -36.67 7.59
CA LYS A 334 1.61 -37.63 6.81
C LYS A 334 2.90 -38.05 7.52
N ASP A 335 3.53 -37.17 8.30
CA ASP A 335 4.70 -37.50 9.11
C ASP A 335 4.35 -38.23 10.42
N ALA A 336 3.20 -37.94 11.03
CA ALA A 336 2.68 -38.74 12.13
C ALA A 336 2.35 -40.18 11.70
N ASP A 337 1.69 -40.36 10.54
CA ASP A 337 1.36 -41.69 9.98
C ASP A 337 2.60 -42.53 9.67
N LYS A 338 3.71 -41.91 9.21
CA LYS A 338 5.02 -42.59 9.05
C LYS A 338 5.59 -43.11 10.38
N PHE A 339 5.15 -42.56 11.52
CA PHE A 339 5.59 -42.96 12.85
C PHE A 339 4.59 -43.87 13.59
N VAL A 340 3.47 -44.24 12.96
CA VAL A 340 2.56 -45.27 13.48
C VAL A 340 3.21 -46.65 13.29
N PRO A 341 3.55 -47.38 14.37
CA PRO A 341 4.13 -48.72 14.24
C PRO A 341 3.08 -49.69 13.68
N SER A 342 3.41 -50.34 12.56
CA SER A 342 2.51 -51.28 11.88
C SER A 342 2.03 -52.38 12.84
N PRO A 343 0.71 -52.65 12.95
CA PRO A 343 0.15 -53.67 13.85
C PRO A 343 0.32 -55.09 13.28
N SER A 344 1.55 -55.51 12.98
CA SER A 344 1.84 -56.79 12.31
C SER A 344 3.16 -57.45 12.74
N SER A 345 3.36 -57.67 14.04
CA SER A 345 4.23 -58.75 14.57
C SER A 345 3.84 -59.15 15.99
N PRO A 346 4.06 -60.41 16.41
CA PRO A 346 3.48 -60.97 17.63
C PRO A 346 4.18 -60.48 18.91
N ARG A 347 3.45 -60.50 20.03
CA ARG A 347 4.02 -60.31 21.36
C ARG A 347 5.01 -61.45 21.65
N ILE A 348 6.27 -61.12 21.89
CA ILE A 348 7.22 -62.04 22.52
C ILE A 348 6.84 -62.13 24.01
N SER A 349 6.33 -63.28 24.43
CA SER A 349 6.18 -63.61 25.85
C SER A 349 7.57 -63.76 26.47
N ILE A 350 7.87 -62.98 27.51
CA ILE A 350 9.05 -63.21 28.35
C ILE A 350 8.59 -64.04 29.55
N GLU A 351 8.97 -65.31 29.56
CA GLU A 351 8.82 -66.19 30.71
C GLU A 351 9.83 -65.76 31.80
N ASN A 352 9.34 -65.36 32.97
CA ASN A 352 10.20 -65.11 34.13
C ASN A 352 10.48 -66.46 34.83
N SER A 353 11.63 -67.05 34.52
CA SER A 353 12.15 -68.24 35.21
C SER A 353 12.43 -67.96 36.69
N SER A 354 11.86 -68.77 37.58
CA SER A 354 12.04 -68.67 39.05
C SER A 354 13.41 -69.14 39.53
N PRO A 355 13.83 -68.71 40.73
CA PRO A 355 14.34 -69.68 41.73
C PRO A 355 13.83 -69.33 43.17
N PRO A 356 14.12 -70.13 44.22
CA PRO A 356 13.51 -71.45 44.42
C PRO A 356 12.99 -71.72 45.87
N ASP A 357 12.50 -72.94 46.09
CA ASP A 357 12.39 -73.66 47.38
C ASP A 357 11.52 -73.12 48.55
N PHE A 358 10.34 -73.73 48.74
CA PHE A 358 10.09 -74.60 49.91
C PHE A 358 8.90 -75.56 49.71
N PHE A 359 8.98 -76.77 50.28
CA PHE A 359 7.96 -77.85 50.31
C PHE A 359 7.38 -77.98 51.76
N PRO A 360 6.41 -78.89 52.10
CA PRO A 360 5.64 -79.86 51.29
C PRO A 360 4.10 -79.93 51.55
N GLY A 361 3.39 -80.68 50.70
CA GLY A 361 2.12 -81.38 51.03
C GLY A 361 0.81 -80.69 50.62
N ALA A 362 -0.31 -81.39 50.34
CA ALA A 362 -0.54 -82.84 50.18
C ALA A 362 -1.87 -83.11 49.40
N THR A 363 -2.07 -84.35 48.90
CA THR A 363 -3.37 -85.08 48.65
C THR A 363 -4.67 -84.29 48.35
N THR A 364 -5.52 -84.53 47.32
CA THR A 364 -5.78 -85.63 46.35
C THR A 364 -6.19 -85.03 44.97
N GLY A 365 -6.58 -85.74 43.88
CA GLY A 365 -6.67 -87.17 43.54
C GLY A 365 -8.06 -87.63 43.03
N THR A 366 -8.12 -88.23 41.82
CA THR A 366 -9.30 -88.81 41.08
C THR A 366 -10.46 -87.85 40.71
N THR A 367 -11.08 -87.91 39.52
CA THR A 367 -10.94 -88.81 38.34
C THR A 367 -11.33 -88.07 37.08
#